data_AF-A0A955Y1U0-F1
#
_entry.id   AF-A0A955Y1U0-F1
#
_cell.length_a   1.000
_cell.length_b   1.000
_cell.length_c   1.000
_cell.angle_alpha   90.00
_cell.angle_beta   90.00
_cell.angle_gamma   90.00
#
_symmetry.space_group_name_H-M   'P 1'
#
loop_
_entity.id
_entity.type
_entity.pdbx_description
1 polymer ?
#
loop_
_entity_poly.entity_id
_entity_poly.type
_entity_poly.pdbx_seq_one_letter_code
_entity_poly.pdbx_strand_id
1 'polypeptide(L)'
;MIALLATAAADPIVDRLVRESLASDEPWAELVELCDDIGPRLSGSRGLDRAVRWARQKMQEDGLAVQLQPVDVPHWVRGAESARILSPVDEPLDVLGLGMSVPTPAGGIEAQVVVASSWDELEAIGDSARGR
;
A
#
# COMPACT_ATOMS: atom_id res chain seq x y z
N MET A 1 19.31 -23.56 -0.92
CA MET A 1 18.89 -24.95 -1.18
C MET A 1 17.50 -25.13 -0.57
N ILE A 2 16.46 -24.76 -1.29
CA ILE A 2 15.07 -25.01 -0.89
C ILE A 2 14.66 -26.31 -1.59
N ALA A 3 14.38 -27.34 -0.80
CA ALA A 3 13.93 -28.64 -1.26
C ALA A 3 12.44 -28.54 -1.63
N LEU A 4 12.12 -28.75 -2.91
CA LEU A 4 10.75 -28.97 -3.37
C LEU A 4 10.49 -30.49 -3.30
N LEU A 5 9.58 -30.90 -2.41
CA LEU A 5 9.08 -32.28 -2.34
C LEU A 5 8.26 -32.59 -3.60
N ALA A 6 8.64 -33.66 -4.29
CA ALA A 6 7.95 -34.30 -5.42
C ALA A 6 6.61 -34.94 -4.93
N THR A 7 5.55 -35.26 -5.69
CA THR A 7 5.26 -35.45 -7.12
C THR A 7 3.74 -35.56 -7.30
N ALA A 8 3.15 -34.82 -8.24
CA ALA A 8 2.30 -35.45 -9.25
C ALA A 8 3.20 -35.68 -10.48
N ALA A 9 2.89 -36.62 -11.39
CA ALA A 9 3.65 -36.72 -12.64
C ALA A 9 3.68 -35.33 -13.28
N ALA A 10 4.87 -34.76 -13.43
CA ALA A 10 5.01 -33.37 -13.82
C ALA A 10 4.41 -33.23 -15.22
N ASP A 11 3.29 -32.50 -15.32
CA ASP A 11 2.63 -32.27 -16.59
C ASP A 11 3.65 -31.58 -17.50
N PRO A 12 3.97 -32.14 -18.67
CA PRO A 12 4.99 -31.58 -19.55
C PRO A 12 4.68 -30.13 -19.96
N ILE A 13 3.41 -29.72 -19.94
CA ILE A 13 2.99 -28.34 -20.16
C ILE A 13 3.38 -27.48 -18.96
N VAL A 14 3.10 -27.93 -17.73
CA VAL A 14 3.47 -27.20 -16.50
C VAL A 14 4.98 -27.04 -16.39
N ASP A 15 5.75 -28.10 -16.66
CA ASP A 15 7.21 -28.05 -16.64
C ASP A 15 7.78 -27.09 -17.68
N ARG A 16 7.14 -27.00 -18.84
CA ARG A 16 7.52 -26.06 -19.88
C ARG A 16 7.25 -24.62 -19.43
N LEU A 17 6.06 -24.33 -18.90
CA LEU A 17 5.69 -22.99 -18.42
C LEU A 17 6.63 -22.51 -17.31
N VAL A 18 6.94 -23.37 -16.34
CA VAL A 18 7.88 -23.04 -15.25
C VAL A 18 9.26 -22.71 -15.81
N ARG A 19 9.75 -23.52 -16.75
CA ARG A 19 11.07 -23.31 -17.36
C ARG A 19 11.15 -22.01 -18.16
N GLU A 20 10.14 -21.73 -18.99
CA GLU A 20 10.08 -20.49 -19.78
C GLU A 20 9.96 -19.27 -18.86
N SER A 21 9.13 -19.34 -17.81
CA SER A 21 8.99 -18.25 -16.83
C SER A 21 10.29 -17.96 -16.07
N LEU A 22 11.04 -18.99 -15.68
CA LEU A 22 12.32 -18.81 -14.96
C LEU A 22 13.49 -18.39 -15.87
N ALA A 23 13.32 -18.50 -17.20
CA ALA A 23 14.33 -18.11 -18.18
C ALA A 23 14.18 -16.66 -18.66
N SER A 24 13.11 -15.96 -18.26
CA SER A 24 12.82 -14.59 -18.68
C SER A 24 13.00 -13.59 -17.54
N ASP A 25 13.67 -12.47 -17.83
CA ASP A 25 13.80 -11.32 -16.92
C ASP A 25 12.67 -10.28 -17.13
N GLU A 26 11.80 -10.51 -18.10
CA GLU A 26 10.72 -9.59 -18.47
C GLU A 26 9.80 -9.22 -17.29
N PRO A 27 9.33 -10.16 -16.43
CA PRO A 27 8.50 -9.79 -15.28
C PRO A 27 9.20 -8.85 -14.30
N TRP A 28 10.53 -8.96 -14.19
CA TRP A 28 11.31 -8.05 -13.36
C TRP A 28 11.40 -6.66 -13.99
N ALA A 29 11.66 -6.59 -15.31
CA ALA A 29 11.69 -5.32 -16.03
C ALA A 29 10.34 -4.58 -15.97
N GLU A 30 9.22 -5.30 -16.09
CA GLU A 30 7.89 -4.71 -15.93
C GLU A 30 7.61 -4.25 -14.50
N LEU A 31 8.08 -4.99 -13.49
CA LEU A 31 7.96 -4.58 -12.10
C LEU A 31 8.72 -3.27 -11.84
N VAL A 32 9.91 -3.11 -12.44
CA VAL A 32 10.69 -1.87 -12.39
C VAL A 32 9.93 -0.74 -13.06
N GLU A 33 9.41 -0.92 -14.27
CA GLU A 33 8.60 0.12 -14.94
C GLU A 33 7.38 0.54 -14.09
N LEU A 34 6.69 -0.44 -13.50
CA LEU A 34 5.51 -0.21 -12.67
C LEU A 34 5.84 0.47 -11.33
N CYS A 35 6.99 0.18 -10.73
CA CYS A 35 7.36 0.68 -9.40
C CYS A 35 8.19 1.95 -9.44
N ASP A 36 9.14 2.04 -10.36
CA ASP A 36 10.12 3.13 -10.43
C ASP A 36 9.66 4.24 -11.39
N ASP A 37 9.11 3.89 -12.56
CA ASP A 37 8.67 4.90 -13.54
C ASP A 37 7.26 5.42 -13.24
N ILE A 38 6.32 4.52 -12.90
CA ILE A 38 4.95 4.93 -12.55
C ILE A 38 4.85 5.41 -11.10
N GLY A 39 5.47 4.70 -10.16
CA GLY A 39 5.54 5.08 -8.76
C GLY A 39 4.27 4.76 -7.93
N PRO A 40 4.06 5.51 -6.82
CA PRO A 40 2.93 5.30 -5.91
C PRO A 40 1.57 5.40 -6.60
N ARG A 41 0.70 4.43 -6.29
CA ARG A 41 -0.54 4.16 -7.05
C ARG A 41 -1.74 3.87 -6.14
N LEU A 42 -1.98 4.76 -5.16
CA LEU A 42 -3.13 4.69 -4.25
C LEU A 42 -4.47 4.78 -5.02
N SER A 43 -5.54 4.19 -4.47
CA SER A 43 -6.89 4.30 -5.00
C SER A 43 -7.29 5.75 -5.29
N GLY A 44 -7.84 6.00 -6.49
CA GLY A 44 -8.26 7.33 -6.93
C GLY A 44 -7.11 8.31 -7.19
N SER A 45 -5.84 7.88 -7.15
CA SER A 45 -4.70 8.73 -7.45
C SER A 45 -4.39 8.78 -8.95
N ARG A 46 -3.70 9.85 -9.39
CA ARG A 46 -3.17 9.94 -10.76
C ARG A 46 -2.16 8.82 -11.09
N GLY A 47 -1.46 8.30 -10.08
CA GLY A 47 -0.52 7.19 -10.26
C GLY A 47 -1.25 5.90 -10.61
N LEU A 48 -2.38 5.63 -9.95
CA LEU A 48 -3.23 4.49 -10.29
C LEU A 48 -3.80 4.61 -11.71
N ASP A 49 -4.27 5.79 -12.12
CA ASP A 49 -4.77 6.01 -13.49
C ASP A 49 -3.70 5.70 -14.55
N ARG A 50 -2.44 6.08 -14.30
CA ARG A 50 -1.32 5.71 -15.18
C ARG A 50 -1.09 4.21 -15.17
N ALA A 51 -1.06 3.57 -14.00
CA ALA A 51 -0.87 2.12 -13.87
C ALA A 51 -1.96 1.33 -14.61
N VAL A 52 -3.22 1.75 -14.55
CA VAL A 52 -4.33 1.09 -15.27
C VAL A 52 -4.15 1.18 -16.79
N ARG A 53 -3.74 2.36 -17.31
CA ARG A 53 -3.48 2.53 -18.75
C ARG A 53 -2.28 1.71 -19.20
N TRP A 54 -1.22 1.72 -18.41
CA TRP A 54 -0.02 0.91 -18.64
C TRP A 54 -0.35 -0.59 -18.68
N ALA A 55 -1.07 -1.11 -17.67
CA ALA A 55 -1.44 -2.52 -17.61
C ALA A 55 -2.33 -2.93 -18.79
N ARG A 56 -3.28 -2.06 -19.18
CA ARG A 56 -4.08 -2.28 -20.39
C ARG A 56 -3.21 -2.41 -21.64
N GLN A 57 -2.22 -1.54 -21.78
CA GLN A 57 -1.33 -1.56 -22.94
C GLN A 57 -0.48 -2.84 -22.98
N LYS A 58 0.18 -3.22 -21.88
CA LYS A 58 0.97 -4.46 -21.79
C LYS A 58 0.15 -5.70 -22.16
N MET A 59 -1.04 -5.83 -21.56
CA MET A 59 -1.95 -6.93 -21.90
C MET A 59 -2.41 -6.93 -23.37
N GLN A 60 -2.53 -5.77 -24.00
CA GLN A 60 -2.85 -5.67 -25.43
C GLN A 60 -1.65 -6.07 -26.31
N GLU A 61 -0.43 -5.70 -25.90
CA GLU A 61 0.82 -6.09 -26.56
C GLU A 61 1.04 -7.62 -26.49
N ASP A 62 0.61 -8.25 -25.40
CA ASP A 62 0.56 -9.72 -25.25
C ASP A 62 -0.52 -10.40 -26.10
N GLY A 63 -1.34 -9.64 -26.83
CA GLY A 63 -2.40 -10.16 -27.69
C GLY A 63 -3.67 -10.59 -26.95
N LEU A 64 -3.87 -10.15 -25.71
CA LEU A 64 -5.07 -10.48 -24.92
C LEU A 64 -6.27 -9.58 -25.31
N ALA A 65 -7.48 -10.11 -25.11
CA ALA A 65 -8.70 -9.33 -25.17
C ALA A 65 -8.89 -8.55 -23.86
N VAL A 66 -8.70 -7.22 -23.91
CA VAL A 66 -8.68 -6.37 -22.71
C VAL A 66 -9.90 -5.46 -22.63
N GLN A 67 -10.53 -5.40 -21.45
CA GLN A 67 -11.60 -4.47 -21.12
C GLN A 67 -11.34 -3.83 -19.76
N LEU A 68 -11.59 -2.52 -19.64
CA LEU A 68 -11.53 -1.82 -18.36
C LEU A 68 -12.92 -1.82 -17.71
N GLN A 69 -12.96 -2.07 -16.41
CA GLN A 69 -14.17 -2.04 -15.62
C GLN A 69 -14.19 -0.79 -14.71
N PRO A 70 -15.23 0.04 -14.76
CA PRO A 70 -15.35 1.19 -13.86
C PRO A 70 -15.60 0.73 -12.42
N VAL A 71 -14.92 1.35 -11.46
CA VAL A 71 -15.07 1.08 -10.03
C VAL A 71 -15.04 2.42 -9.28
N ASP A 72 -15.99 2.61 -8.35
CA ASP A 72 -15.99 3.74 -7.45
C ASP A 72 -15.02 3.50 -6.29
N VAL A 73 -14.14 4.47 -6.05
CA VAL A 73 -13.13 4.40 -4.99
C VAL A 73 -13.08 5.70 -4.20
N PRO A 74 -12.80 5.65 -2.88
CA PRO A 74 -12.55 6.87 -2.13
C PRO A 74 -11.30 7.59 -2.66
N HIS A 75 -11.38 8.91 -2.77
CA HIS A 75 -10.24 9.76 -3.12
C HIS A 75 -9.73 10.45 -1.86
N TRP A 76 -8.58 9.97 -1.37
CA TRP A 76 -7.90 10.55 -0.22
C TRP A 76 -6.54 11.10 -0.64
N VAL A 77 -6.27 12.34 -0.24
CA VAL A 77 -5.03 13.05 -0.54
C VAL A 77 -4.36 13.38 0.79
N ARG A 78 -3.12 12.90 0.94
CA ARG A 78 -2.31 13.19 2.13
C ARG A 78 -2.05 14.69 2.22
N GLY A 79 -2.28 15.26 3.39
CA GLY A 79 -1.95 16.66 3.70
C GLY A 79 -0.55 16.81 4.31
N ALA A 80 -0.27 17.98 4.87
CA ALA A 80 0.89 18.19 5.71
C ALA A 80 0.67 17.54 7.08
N GLU A 81 1.69 16.88 7.61
CA GLU A 81 1.64 16.14 8.86
C GLU A 81 2.90 16.45 9.67
N SER A 82 2.72 16.65 10.98
CA SER A 82 3.82 16.85 11.93
C SER A 82 3.31 16.58 13.33
N ALA A 83 4.17 16.05 14.20
CA ALA A 83 3.89 15.94 15.63
C ALA A 83 5.15 16.28 16.43
N ARG A 84 4.94 16.70 17.68
CA ARG A 84 6.01 17.12 18.59
C ARG A 84 5.60 16.83 20.02
N ILE A 85 6.53 16.32 20.81
CA ILE A 85 6.41 16.27 22.27
C ILE A 85 6.70 17.67 22.79
N LEU A 86 5.79 18.24 23.59
CA LEU A 86 5.97 19.57 24.18
C LEU A 86 6.52 19.51 25.62
N SER A 87 6.33 18.37 26.30
CA SER A 87 6.79 18.13 27.67
C SER A 87 6.87 16.62 27.93
N PRO A 88 7.85 16.14 28.72
CA PRO A 88 8.86 16.91 29.46
C PRO A 88 10.05 17.36 28.61
N VAL A 89 10.15 16.89 27.37
CA VAL A 89 11.22 17.25 26.42
C VAL A 89 10.58 17.78 25.15
N ASP A 90 11.16 18.83 24.59
CA ASP A 90 10.70 19.47 23.37
C ASP A 90 11.32 18.80 22.13
N GLU A 91 10.64 17.79 21.58
CA GLU A 91 11.21 16.88 20.57
C GLU A 91 10.25 16.62 19.40
N PRO A 92 10.68 16.78 18.13
CA PRO A 92 9.85 16.43 16.98
C PRO A 92 9.70 14.92 16.85
N LEU A 93 8.55 14.47 16.32
CA LEU A 93 8.29 13.06 16.07
C LEU A 93 8.17 12.81 14.56
N ASP A 94 8.82 11.76 14.10
CA ASP A 94 8.56 11.19 12.78
C ASP A 94 7.18 10.52 12.81
N VAL A 95 6.23 11.12 12.12
CA VAL A 95 4.85 10.64 12.07
C VAL A 95 4.38 10.46 10.63
N LEU A 96 3.46 9.51 10.47
CA LEU A 96 2.74 9.30 9.23
C LEU A 96 1.28 9.10 9.57
N GLY A 97 0.41 9.95 9.02
CA GLY A 97 -1.03 9.79 9.21
C GLY A 97 -1.51 8.47 8.62
N LEU A 98 -2.36 7.79 9.38
CA LEU A 98 -3.05 6.58 8.91
C LEU A 98 -3.93 6.95 7.71
N GLY A 99 -3.96 6.07 6.70
CA GLY A 99 -4.80 6.28 5.53
C GLY A 99 -6.25 6.55 5.92
N MET A 100 -6.89 7.48 5.21
CA MET A 100 -8.27 7.92 5.47
C MET A 100 -8.49 8.75 6.75
N SER A 101 -7.43 9.10 7.49
CA SER A 101 -7.56 10.03 8.61
C SER A 101 -8.07 11.39 8.15
N VAL A 102 -8.91 12.02 8.98
CA VAL A 102 -9.38 13.39 8.79
C VAL A 102 -8.29 14.39 9.19
N PRO A 103 -8.24 15.59 8.58
CA PRO A 103 -7.28 16.61 8.98
C PRO A 103 -7.58 17.12 10.40
N THR A 104 -6.53 17.57 11.09
CA THR A 104 -6.68 18.36 12.32
C THR A 104 -7.30 19.74 11.98
N PRO A 105 -7.93 20.42 12.97
CA PRO A 105 -8.36 21.81 12.80
C PRO A 105 -7.18 22.70 12.38
N ALA A 106 -7.46 23.87 11.80
CA ALA A 106 -6.43 24.78 11.30
C ALA A 106 -5.38 25.21 12.35
N GLY A 107 -5.74 25.19 13.64
CA GLY A 107 -4.84 25.47 14.76
C GLY A 107 -4.05 24.27 15.30
N GLY A 108 -4.20 23.09 14.70
CA GLY A 108 -3.66 21.84 15.23
C GLY A 108 -4.44 21.29 16.43
N ILE A 109 -3.89 20.26 17.06
CA ILE A 109 -4.39 19.67 18.30
C ILE A 109 -3.19 19.56 19.25
N GLU A 110 -3.35 20.08 20.46
CA GLU A 110 -2.45 19.86 21.59
C GLU A 110 -3.24 19.16 22.69
N ALA A 111 -2.79 17.99 23.12
CA ALA A 111 -3.48 17.19 24.12
C ALA A 111 -2.50 16.31 24.91
N GLN A 112 -2.97 15.78 26.04
CA GLN A 112 -2.19 14.88 26.88
C GLN A 112 -2.30 13.45 26.36
N VAL A 113 -1.19 12.85 25.96
CA VAL A 113 -1.20 11.47 25.44
C VAL A 113 -1.56 10.48 26.56
N VAL A 114 -2.47 9.55 26.25
CA VAL A 114 -2.75 8.36 27.06
C VAL A 114 -2.19 7.14 26.32
N VAL A 115 -1.40 6.33 27.02
CA VAL A 115 -0.78 5.13 26.45
C VAL A 115 -1.65 3.92 26.79
N ALA A 116 -2.00 3.13 25.78
CA ALA A 116 -2.63 1.83 25.92
C ALA A 116 -1.72 0.78 25.25
N SER A 117 -1.50 -0.35 25.93
CA SER A 117 -0.62 -1.44 25.48
C SER A 117 -1.39 -2.58 24.82
N SER A 118 -2.72 -2.57 24.88
CA SER A 118 -3.61 -3.54 24.25
C SER A 118 -4.95 -2.91 23.88
N TRP A 119 -5.73 -3.61 23.05
CA TRP A 119 -7.09 -3.22 22.72
C TRP A 119 -8.01 -3.26 23.94
N ASP A 120 -7.88 -4.26 24.81
CA ASP A 120 -8.65 -4.37 26.06
C ASP A 120 -8.35 -3.18 27.00
N GLU A 121 -7.09 -2.74 27.08
CA GLU A 121 -6.72 -1.57 27.87
C GLU A 121 -7.29 -0.27 27.26
N LEU A 122 -7.23 -0.15 25.92
CA LEU A 122 -7.81 1.00 25.22
C LEU A 122 -9.33 1.09 25.45
N GLU A 123 -10.05 -0.03 25.38
CA GLU A 123 -11.48 -0.09 25.70
C GLU A 123 -11.76 0.25 27.17
N ALA A 124 -10.94 -0.25 28.09
CA ALA A 124 -11.06 0.04 29.51
C ALA A 124 -10.83 1.53 29.86
N ILE A 125 -9.92 2.20 29.14
CA ILE A 125 -9.71 3.66 29.26
C ILE A 125 -10.99 4.41 28.85
N GLY A 126 -11.60 4.03 27.73
CA GLY A 126 -12.90 4.53 27.27
C GLY A 126 -13.05 6.06 27.36
N ASP A 127 -14.17 6.52 27.93
CA ASP A 127 -14.50 7.95 28.05
C ASP A 127 -13.50 8.77 28.88
N SER A 128 -12.63 8.14 29.67
CA SER A 128 -11.61 8.87 30.45
C SER A 128 -10.53 9.52 29.58
N ALA A 129 -10.38 9.07 28.32
CA ALA A 129 -9.53 9.70 27.32
C ALA A 129 -10.19 10.91 26.62
N ARG A 130 -11.44 11.27 26.94
CA ARG A 130 -12.11 12.37 26.24
C ARG A 130 -11.36 13.70 26.44
N GLY A 131 -10.95 14.31 25.33
CA GLY A 131 -10.16 15.55 25.32
C GLY A 131 -8.68 15.36 25.64
N ARG A 132 -8.20 14.11 25.60
CA ARG A 132 -6.81 13.70 25.72
C ARG A 132 -6.33 13.09 24.41
#